data_AF-A0A952P3Y5-F1
#
_entry.id   AF-A0A952P3Y5-F1
#
_cell.length_a   1.000
_cell.length_b   1.000
_cell.length_c   1.000
_cell.angle_alpha   90.00
_cell.angle_beta   90.00
_cell.angle_gamma   90.00
#
_symmetry.space_group_name_H-M   'P 1'
#
loop_
_entity.id
_entity.type
_entity.pdbx_description
1 polymer ?
#
loop_
_entity_poly.entity_id
_entity_poly.type
_entity_poly.pdbx_seq_one_letter_code
_entity_poly.pdbx_strand_id
1 'polypeptide(L)'
;MQKLSMRLNFILVCSLLSAILLTWITPKVIGVLFTPPVSFGTNCEPAAAWSMSKLVWTQFVGLLLGALFAVIWVLLPGKKTATPPPSAPVEPPAAP
;
A
#
# COMPACT_ATOMS: atom_id res chain seq x y z
N MET A 1 11.00 -19.65 3.90
CA MET A 1 10.47 -18.26 3.89
C MET A 1 10.17 -17.71 2.49
N GLN A 2 10.89 -18.11 1.44
CA GLN A 2 10.72 -17.60 0.07
C GLN A 2 9.30 -17.80 -0.53
N LYS A 3 8.66 -18.94 -0.29
CA LYS A 3 7.27 -19.21 -0.72
C LYS A 3 6.22 -18.29 -0.08
N LEU A 4 6.46 -17.82 1.15
CA LEU A 4 5.53 -16.93 1.86
C LEU A 4 5.64 -15.49 1.32
N SER A 5 6.86 -15.02 1.07
CA SER A 5 7.12 -13.71 0.46
C SER A 5 6.49 -13.59 -0.94
N MET A 6 6.54 -14.64 -1.75
CA MET A 6 5.96 -14.63 -3.09
C MET A 6 4.42 -14.53 -3.08
N ARG A 7 3.76 -15.22 -2.12
CA ARG A 7 2.31 -15.11 -1.92
C ARG A 7 1.89 -13.74 -1.40
N LEU A 8 2.66 -13.17 -0.46
CA LEU A 8 2.39 -11.85 0.09
C LEU A 8 2.53 -10.76 -0.99
N ASN A 9 3.57 -10.82 -1.82
CA ASN A 9 3.74 -9.89 -2.95
C ASN A 9 2.58 -9.98 -3.95
N PHE A 10 2.12 -11.19 -4.28
CA PHE A 10 0.98 -11.36 -5.17
C PHE A 10 -0.30 -10.74 -4.60
N ILE A 11 -0.57 -10.95 -3.31
CA ILE A 11 -1.73 -10.35 -2.61
C ILE A 11 -1.62 -8.83 -2.59
N LEU A 12 -0.43 -8.28 -2.33
CA LEU A 12 -0.19 -6.84 -2.34
C LEU A 12 -0.43 -6.23 -3.73
N VAL A 13 0.06 -6.88 -4.79
CA VAL A 13 -0.15 -6.42 -6.18
C VAL A 13 -1.62 -6.47 -6.55
N CYS A 14 -2.34 -7.55 -6.25
CA CYS A 14 -3.79 -7.66 -6.50
C CYS A 14 -4.60 -6.64 -5.70
N SER A 15 -4.24 -6.40 -4.44
CA SER A 15 -4.88 -5.39 -3.59
C SER A 15 -4.67 -3.98 -4.15
N LEU A 16 -3.45 -3.66 -4.56
CA LEU A 16 -3.11 -2.36 -5.17
C LEU A 16 -3.88 -2.14 -6.48
N LEU A 17 -3.95 -3.16 -7.34
CA LEU A 17 -4.72 -3.12 -8.58
C LEU A 17 -6.21 -2.90 -8.32
N SER A 18 -6.76 -3.57 -7.32
CA SER A 18 -8.18 -3.43 -6.94
C SER A 18 -8.48 -2.03 -6.40
N ALA A 19 -7.59 -1.47 -5.59
CA ALA A 19 -7.70 -0.10 -5.10
C ALA A 19 -7.66 0.93 -6.25
N ILE A 20 -6.78 0.73 -7.22
CA ILE A 20 -6.70 1.59 -8.43
C ILE A 20 -8.00 1.49 -9.23
N LEU A 21 -8.50 0.28 -9.49
CA LEU A 21 -9.77 0.08 -10.21
C LEU A 21 -10.96 0.76 -9.50
N LEU A 22 -11.08 0.59 -8.19
CA LEU A 22 -12.13 1.22 -7.40
C LEU A 22 -12.04 2.76 -7.44
N THR A 23 -10.84 3.32 -7.50
CA THR A 23 -10.63 4.78 -7.60
C THR A 23 -11.26 5.38 -8.86
N TRP A 24 -11.35 4.62 -9.96
CA TRP A 24 -11.92 5.09 -11.23
C TRP A 24 -13.39 4.69 -11.42
N ILE A 25 -13.81 3.56 -10.86
CA ILE A 25 -15.19 3.07 -10.97
C ILE A 25 -16.11 3.82 -10.01
N THR A 26 -15.67 4.06 -8.78
CA THR A 26 -16.49 4.69 -7.73
C THR A 26 -16.99 6.09 -8.11
N PRO A 27 -16.18 6.99 -8.70
CA PRO A 27 -16.66 8.29 -9.18
C PRO A 27 -17.76 8.19 -10.22
N LYS A 28 -17.66 7.23 -11.15
CA LYS A 28 -18.64 7.05 -12.22
C LYS A 28 -19.96 6.51 -11.69
N VAL A 29 -19.91 5.51 -10.80
CA VAL A 29 -21.11 4.95 -10.17
C VAL A 29 -21.84 6.01 -9.34
N ILE A 30 -21.09 6.84 -8.60
CA ILE A 30 -21.68 7.92 -7.81
C ILE A 30 -22.22 9.04 -8.70
N GLY A 31 -21.54 9.37 -9.79
CA GLY A 31 -22.08 10.28 -10.80
C GLY A 31 -23.45 9.84 -11.28
N VAL A 32 -23.62 8.55 -11.62
CA VAL A 32 -24.92 7.97 -12.05
C VAL A 32 -25.94 7.91 -10.91
N LEU A 33 -25.53 7.62 -9.68
CA LEU A 33 -26.45 7.56 -8.53
C LEU A 33 -27.03 8.93 -8.16
N PHE A 34 -26.26 10.00 -8.35
CA PHE A 34 -26.60 11.36 -7.93
C PHE A 34 -26.99 12.29 -9.10
N THR A 35 -27.06 11.78 -10.34
CA THR A 35 -27.73 12.44 -11.47
C THR A 35 -29.16 11.94 -11.54
N PRO A 36 -30.14 12.61 -10.90
CA PRO A 36 -31.54 12.23 -11.10
C PRO A 36 -31.90 12.44 -12.57
N PRO A 37 -32.71 11.55 -13.19
CA PRO A 37 -33.10 11.66 -14.61
C PRO A 37 -33.94 12.92 -14.91
N VAL A 38 -34.39 13.62 -13.86
CA VAL A 38 -35.06 14.92 -13.91
C VAL A 38 -34.53 15.80 -12.79
N SER A 39 -34.15 17.03 -13.11
CA SER A 39 -33.53 17.98 -12.18
C SER A 39 -34.55 18.52 -11.17
N PHE A 40 -34.64 17.88 -10.00
CA PHE A 40 -35.34 18.47 -8.85
C PHE A 40 -34.41 19.47 -8.15
N GLY A 41 -34.98 20.57 -7.64
CA GLY A 41 -34.31 21.84 -7.31
C GLY A 41 -33.13 21.84 -6.31
N THR A 42 -32.65 20.69 -5.84
CA THR A 42 -31.35 20.53 -5.19
C THR A 42 -30.44 19.74 -6.11
N ASN A 43 -29.66 20.44 -6.94
CA ASN A 43 -28.71 19.81 -7.84
C ASN A 43 -27.49 19.33 -7.02
N CYS A 44 -27.47 18.06 -6.63
CA CYS A 44 -26.41 17.45 -5.82
C CYS A 44 -25.17 17.07 -6.64
N GLU A 45 -25.28 17.11 -7.97
CA GLU A 45 -24.22 16.80 -8.92
C GLU A 45 -22.90 17.55 -8.69
N PRO A 46 -22.87 18.90 -8.49
CA PRO A 46 -21.63 19.61 -8.21
C PRO A 46 -20.98 19.20 -6.88
N ALA A 47 -21.78 18.87 -5.86
CA ALA A 47 -21.25 18.41 -4.56
C ALA A 47 -20.67 16.98 -4.66
N ALA A 48 -21.34 16.10 -5.41
CA ALA A 48 -20.86 14.77 -5.72
C ALA A 48 -19.57 14.80 -6.57
N ALA A 49 -19.51 15.65 -7.59
CA ALA A 49 -18.32 15.81 -8.44
C ALA A 49 -17.11 16.34 -7.65
N TRP A 50 -17.32 17.30 -6.75
CA TRP A 50 -16.26 17.84 -5.90
C TRP A 50 -15.73 16.80 -4.91
N SER A 51 -16.61 16.07 -4.22
CA SER A 51 -16.21 15.02 -3.28
C SER A 51 -15.51 13.87 -3.98
N MET A 52 -15.95 13.47 -5.17
CA MET A 52 -15.24 12.48 -6.00
C MET A 52 -13.85 12.95 -6.44
N SER A 53 -13.72 14.21 -6.84
CA SER A 53 -12.42 14.79 -7.21
C SER A 53 -11.45 14.79 -6.04
N LYS A 54 -11.93 15.10 -4.82
CA LYS A 54 -11.14 15.02 -3.59
C LYS A 54 -10.72 13.59 -3.25
N LEU A 55 -11.59 12.60 -3.49
CA LEU A 55 -11.33 11.18 -3.26
C LEU A 55 -10.21 10.65 -4.18
N VAL A 56 -10.28 10.99 -5.48
CA VAL A 56 -9.21 10.66 -6.43
C VAL A 56 -7.89 11.32 -6.02
N TRP A 57 -7.94 12.57 -5.54
CA TRP A 57 -6.75 13.29 -5.12
C TRP A 57 -6.11 12.71 -3.86
N THR A 58 -6.90 12.32 -2.86
CA THR A 58 -6.38 11.64 -1.68
C THR A 58 -5.81 10.26 -2.01
N GLN A 59 -6.42 9.51 -2.94
CA GLN A 59 -5.84 8.25 -3.43
C GLN A 59 -4.51 8.47 -4.15
N PHE A 60 -4.41 9.50 -4.99
CA PHE A 60 -3.17 9.82 -5.69
C PHE A 60 -2.05 10.19 -4.72
N VAL A 61 -2.34 11.07 -3.75
CA VAL A 61 -1.39 11.46 -2.69
C VAL A 61 -0.98 10.26 -1.84
N GLY A 62 -1.94 9.39 -1.48
CA GLY A 62 -1.68 8.17 -0.73
C GLY A 62 -0.77 7.18 -1.48
N LEU A 63 -1.00 7.00 -2.79
CA LEU A 63 -0.15 6.18 -3.65
C LEU A 63 1.26 6.74 -3.76
N LEU A 64 1.40 8.05 -3.93
CA LEU A 64 2.70 8.73 -3.98
C LEU A 64 3.48 8.57 -2.68
N LEU A 65 2.84 8.82 -1.54
CA LEU A 65 3.45 8.63 -0.23
C LEU A 65 3.82 7.15 0.00
N GLY A 66 2.93 6.22 -0.32
CA GLY A 66 3.21 4.78 -0.22
C GLY A 66 4.40 4.34 -1.08
N ALA A 67 4.48 4.83 -2.32
CA ALA A 67 5.61 4.57 -3.20
C ALA A 67 6.92 5.15 -2.65
N LEU A 68 6.89 6.38 -2.13
CA LEU A 68 8.05 7.00 -1.48
C LEU A 68 8.52 6.18 -0.27
N PHE A 69 7.61 5.78 0.61
CA PHE A 69 7.95 4.93 1.77
C PHE A 69 8.53 3.58 1.35
N ALA A 70 7.98 2.94 0.30
CA ALA A 70 8.51 1.69 -0.23
C ALA A 70 9.93 1.86 -0.79
N VAL A 71 10.18 2.94 -1.54
CA VAL A 71 11.52 3.26 -2.07
C VAL A 71 12.52 3.49 -0.93
N ILE A 72 12.14 4.29 0.08
CA ILE A 72 12.99 4.54 1.26
C ILE A 72 13.31 3.22 1.98
N TRP A 73 12.30 2.36 2.19
CA TRP A 73 12.47 1.08 2.86
C TRP A 73 13.40 0.12 2.10
N VAL A 74 13.31 0.09 0.76
CA VAL A 74 14.16 -0.77 -0.09
C VAL A 74 15.59 -0.23 -0.15
N LEU A 75 15.77 1.09 -0.16
CA LEU A 75 17.10 1.73 -0.26
C LEU A 75 17.83 1.80 1.09
N LEU A 76 17.14 1.64 2.22
CA LEU A 76 17.77 1.56 3.54
C LEU A 76 18.49 0.22 3.70
N PRO A 77 19.84 0.19 3.79
CA PRO A 77 20.55 -1.06 4.01
C PRO A 77 20.20 -1.58 5.41
N GLY A 78 19.44 -2.68 5.45
CA GLY A 78 19.19 -3.41 6.68
C GLY A 78 20.52 -3.78 7.33
N LYS A 79 20.77 -3.26 8.55
CA LYS A 79 21.85 -3.74 9.41
C LYS A 79 21.61 -5.23 9.63
N LYS A 80 22.35 -6.07 8.88
CA LYS A 80 22.44 -7.50 9.16
C LYS A 80 22.96 -7.59 10.59
N THR A 81 22.09 -8.00 11.52
CA THR A 81 22.49 -8.41 12.85
C THR A 81 23.50 -9.53 12.66
N ALA A 82 24.78 -9.18 12.78
CA ALA A 82 25.86 -10.15 12.80
C ALA A 82 25.53 -11.15 13.91
N THR A 83 25.15 -12.36 13.52
CA THR A 83 25.12 -13.49 14.44
C THR A 83 26.53 -13.59 15.01
N PRO A 84 26.73 -13.42 16.34
CA PRO A 84 28.06 -13.58 16.90
C PRO A 84 28.56 -14.99 16.57
N PRO A 85 29.84 -15.15 16.19
CA PRO A 85 30.39 -16.44 15.80
C PRO A 85 30.21 -17.45 16.94
N PRO A 86 30.07 -18.76 16.62
CA PRO A 86 29.99 -19.79 17.64
C PRO A 86 31.26 -19.69 18.49
N SER A 87 31.10 -19.45 19.79
CA SER A 87 32.19 -19.49 20.76
C SER A 87 32.92 -20.82 20.61
N ALA A 88 34.22 -20.75 20.30
CA ALA A 88 35.07 -21.90 20.11
C ALA A 88 34.95 -22.88 21.29
N PRO A 89 35.12 -24.20 21.07
CA PRO A 89 35.20 -25.17 22.16
C PRO A 89 36.34 -24.74 23.09
N VAL A 90 36.04 -24.48 24.35
CA VAL A 90 37.05 -24.22 25.38
C VAL A 90 37.83 -25.51 25.56
N GLU A 91 39.05 -25.56 25.02
CA GLU A 91 40.02 -26.62 25.27
C GLU A 91 40.40 -26.59 26.77
N PRO A 92 40.20 -27.67 27.53
CA PRO A 92 40.56 -27.70 28.95
C PRO A 92 42.09 -27.61 29.11
N PRO A 93 42.59 -26.82 30.06
CA PRO A 93 44.02 -26.69 30.27
C PRO A 93 44.64 -28.03 30.69
N ALA A 94 45.78 -28.34 30.09
CA ALA A 94 46.62 -29.49 30.41
C ALA A 94 46.79 -29.66 31.93
N ALA A 95 46.47 -30.85 32.43
CA ALA A 95 46.81 -31.26 33.79
C ALA A 95 48.27 -31.79 33.82
N PRO A 96 49.00 -31.56 34.93
CA PRO A 96 50.45 -31.80 35.05
C PRO A 96 50.87 -33.28 35.02
#